data_AF-A0A959SXQ0-F1
#
_entry.id   AF-A0A959SXQ0-F1
#
_cell.length_a   1.000
_cell.length_b   1.000
_cell.length_c   1.000
_cell.angle_alpha   90.00
_cell.angle_beta   90.00
_cell.angle_gamma   90.00
#
_symmetry.space_group_name_H-M   'P 1'
#
loop_
_entity.id
_entity.type
_entity.pdbx_description
1 polymer ?
#
loop_
_entity_poly.entity_id
_entity_poly.type
_entity_poly.pdbx_seq_one_letter_code
_entity_poly.pdbx_strand_id
1 'polypeptide(L)'
;AKYLMKFEINTLKPYNGNRIKFMIGQVNGPDPDWNAEPYYWEPPFDTKGEWQTVSIPFNEVVANYVTNWGVRPQGYGVKVWFHGPGALDADIAFDNLRVVLAVLP
;
A
#
# COMPACT_ATOMS: atom_id res chain seq x y z
N ALA A 1 -11.81 -6.71 -9.07
CA ALA A 1 -11.71 -7.25 -7.70
C ALA A 1 -12.92 -6.85 -6.86
N LYS A 2 -13.34 -7.65 -5.86
CA LYS A 2 -14.47 -7.29 -4.96
C LYS A 2 -14.14 -6.14 -4.02
N TYR A 3 -12.88 -6.03 -3.61
CA TYR A 3 -12.38 -5.01 -2.71
C TYR A 3 -11.20 -4.25 -3.32
N LEU A 4 -11.03 -3.00 -2.91
CA LEU A 4 -9.93 -2.11 -3.27
C LEU A 4 -9.20 -1.66 -1.99
N MET A 5 -7.87 -1.68 -2.01
CA MET A 5 -7.08 -0.83 -1.10
C MET A 5 -7.06 0.57 -1.69
N LYS A 6 -7.43 1.57 -0.89
CA LYS A 6 -7.37 2.98 -1.24
C LYS A 6 -6.56 3.76 -0.22
N PHE A 7 -5.93 4.82 -0.67
CA PHE A 7 -5.28 5.81 0.18
C PHE A 7 -5.22 7.13 -0.57
N GLU A 8 -5.08 8.23 0.18
CA GLU A 8 -4.78 9.53 -0.37
C GLU A 8 -3.27 9.77 -0.33
N ILE A 9 -2.78 10.45 -1.35
CA ILE A 9 -1.36 10.78 -1.47
C ILE A 9 -1.18 12.18 -2.06
N ASN A 10 -0.15 12.87 -1.58
CA ASN A 10 0.33 14.13 -2.12
C ASN A 10 1.86 14.06 -2.26
N THR A 11 2.40 14.52 -3.40
CA THR A 11 3.83 14.72 -3.58
C THR A 11 4.12 16.17 -3.99
N LEU A 12 4.90 16.88 -3.20
CA LEU A 12 5.49 18.17 -3.60
C LEU A 12 6.78 17.96 -4.41
N LYS A 13 7.49 16.85 -4.13
CA LYS A 13 8.61 16.36 -4.92
C LYS A 13 8.35 14.90 -5.31
N PRO A 14 8.47 14.54 -6.61
CA PRO A 14 8.14 13.21 -7.10
C PRO A 14 8.91 12.10 -6.40
N TYR A 15 8.27 10.95 -6.30
CA TYR A 15 8.89 9.72 -5.85
C TYR A 15 9.35 8.91 -7.08
N ASN A 16 10.67 8.80 -7.28
CA ASN A 16 11.28 8.26 -8.51
C ASN A 16 12.39 7.22 -8.30
N GLY A 17 13.20 7.39 -7.25
CA GLY A 17 14.47 6.65 -7.08
C GLY A 17 14.36 5.32 -6.34
N ASN A 18 13.21 5.03 -5.72
CA ASN A 18 13.02 3.87 -4.87
C ASN A 18 11.70 3.18 -5.20
N ARG A 19 11.42 2.01 -4.62
CA ARG A 19 10.10 1.38 -4.57
C ARG A 19 9.43 1.58 -3.20
N ILE A 20 8.10 1.54 -3.11
CA ILE A 20 7.39 1.49 -1.82
C ILE A 20 6.83 0.09 -1.61
N LYS A 21 7.08 -0.50 -0.45
CA LYS A 21 6.48 -1.75 -0.01
C LYS A 21 5.28 -1.44 0.87
N PHE A 22 4.11 -1.92 0.47
CA PHE A 22 2.94 -2.01 1.34
C PHE A 22 2.86 -3.42 1.91
N MET A 23 2.91 -3.52 3.24
CA MET A 23 2.78 -4.77 3.98
C MET A 23 1.56 -4.65 4.89
N ILE A 24 0.63 -5.59 4.75
CA ILE A 24 -0.63 -5.63 5.50
C ILE A 24 -0.72 -6.91 6.32
N GLY A 25 -0.48 -6.80 7.63
CA GLY A 25 -0.41 -7.91 8.58
C GLY A 25 -1.60 -7.99 9.53
N GLN A 26 -1.68 -9.09 10.30
CA GLN A 26 -2.65 -9.22 11.37
C GLN A 26 -2.18 -8.37 12.54
N VAL A 27 -3.10 -7.88 13.35
CA VAL A 27 -2.74 -7.10 14.54
C VAL A 27 -2.33 -8.03 15.71
N ASN A 28 -2.76 -9.31 15.69
CA ASN A 28 -2.71 -10.25 16.83
C ASN A 28 -2.50 -11.74 16.46
N GLY A 29 -1.31 -12.19 16.01
CA GLY A 29 -0.95 -13.63 15.89
C GLY A 29 -0.58 -14.09 14.47
N PRO A 30 0.18 -15.20 14.35
CA PRO A 30 1.44 -15.24 13.59
C PRO A 30 1.28 -14.54 12.24
N ASP A 31 1.96 -13.40 12.13
CA ASP A 31 1.85 -12.56 10.96
C ASP A 31 2.38 -13.29 9.71
N PRO A 32 1.85 -12.97 8.51
CA PRO A 32 2.58 -13.24 7.28
C PRO A 32 3.97 -12.62 7.42
N ASP A 33 5.02 -13.27 6.91
CA ASP A 33 6.36 -12.68 6.96
C ASP A 33 6.37 -11.40 6.12
N TRP A 34 6.25 -10.27 6.82
CA TRP A 34 6.17 -8.94 6.25
C TRP A 34 7.35 -8.65 5.31
N ASN A 35 8.49 -9.32 5.52
CA ASN A 35 9.67 -9.16 4.67
C ASN A 35 9.61 -9.99 3.38
N ALA A 36 8.90 -11.12 3.39
CA ALA A 36 8.85 -12.06 2.28
C ALA A 36 7.70 -11.76 1.29
N GLU A 37 6.61 -11.13 1.75
CA GLU A 37 5.35 -11.03 0.98
C GLU A 37 4.82 -9.60 0.77
N PRO A 38 5.65 -8.56 0.54
CA PRO A 38 5.12 -7.21 0.35
C PRO A 38 4.43 -7.05 -1.01
N TYR A 39 3.45 -6.15 -1.08
CA TYR A 39 3.05 -5.55 -2.34
C TYR A 39 4.02 -4.43 -2.70
N TYR A 40 4.58 -4.48 -3.90
CA TYR A 40 5.49 -3.47 -4.43
C TYR A 40 4.70 -2.43 -5.22
N TRP A 41 4.75 -1.19 -4.77
CA TRP A 41 4.29 -0.03 -5.52
C TRP A 41 5.50 0.64 -6.16
N GLU A 42 5.53 0.64 -7.48
CA GLU A 42 6.69 1.07 -8.27
C GLU A 42 6.62 2.57 -8.61
N PRO A 43 7.77 3.25 -8.69
CA PRO A 43 7.87 4.63 -9.19
C PRO A 43 7.70 4.68 -10.73
N PRO A 44 7.56 5.87 -11.34
CA PRO A 44 7.47 7.19 -10.72
C PRO A 44 6.05 7.53 -10.27
N PHE A 45 5.93 8.43 -9.29
CA PHE A 45 4.65 9.01 -8.91
C PHE A 45 4.79 10.50 -8.56
N ASP A 46 3.93 11.32 -9.16
CA ASP A 46 3.91 12.77 -9.00
C ASP A 46 2.47 13.30 -9.08
N THR A 47 1.97 13.82 -7.97
CA THR A 47 0.67 14.49 -7.88
C THR A 47 0.74 15.99 -8.10
N LYS A 48 1.94 16.57 -8.28
CA LYS A 48 2.18 18.00 -8.46
C LYS A 48 1.59 18.87 -7.35
N GLY A 49 1.67 18.40 -6.11
CA GLY A 49 1.18 19.09 -4.93
C GLY A 49 -0.32 18.98 -4.69
N GLU A 50 -1.05 18.21 -5.49
CA GLU A 50 -2.48 17.96 -5.28
C GLU A 50 -2.72 16.62 -4.56
N TRP A 51 -3.74 16.55 -3.70
CA TRP A 51 -4.14 15.28 -3.11
C TRP A 51 -4.86 14.41 -4.15
N GLN A 52 -4.45 13.15 -4.26
CA GLN A 52 -5.05 12.17 -5.17
C GLN A 52 -5.38 10.87 -4.46
N THR A 53 -6.52 10.27 -4.83
CA THR A 53 -6.89 8.93 -4.36
C THR A 53 -6.28 7.86 -5.26
N VAL A 54 -5.44 7.00 -4.68
CA VAL A 54 -4.97 5.78 -5.35
C VAL A 54 -5.93 4.63 -5.01
N SER A 55 -6.22 3.78 -6.00
CA SER A 55 -7.06 2.59 -5.85
C SER A 55 -6.37 1.37 -6.44
N ILE A 56 -6.09 0.38 -5.60
CA ILE A 56 -5.40 -0.86 -5.98
C ILE A 56 -6.34 -2.04 -5.70
N PRO A 57 -6.55 -2.96 -6.66
CA PRO A 57 -7.29 -4.19 -6.42
C PRO A 57 -6.73 -4.96 -5.22
N PHE A 58 -7.56 -5.23 -4.21
CA PHE A 58 -7.05 -5.80 -2.95
C PHE A 58 -6.46 -7.21 -3.13
N ASN A 59 -6.97 -7.98 -4.09
CA ASN A 59 -6.41 -9.27 -4.45
C ASN A 59 -4.99 -9.19 -5.05
N GLU A 60 -4.60 -8.05 -5.63
CA GLU A 60 -3.23 -7.83 -6.09
C GLU A 60 -2.30 -7.52 -4.91
N VAL A 61 -2.80 -6.75 -3.93
CA VAL A 61 -2.05 -6.43 -2.71
C VAL A 61 -1.67 -7.69 -1.93
N VAL A 62 -2.57 -8.67 -1.89
CA VAL A 62 -2.37 -9.93 -1.15
C VAL A 62 -1.92 -11.10 -2.02
N ALA A 63 -1.63 -10.88 -3.31
CA ALA A 63 -1.38 -11.96 -4.27
C ALA A 63 -0.18 -12.86 -3.90
N ASN A 64 0.83 -12.29 -3.26
CA ASN A 64 2.07 -12.98 -2.88
C ASN A 64 2.02 -13.57 -1.46
N TYR A 65 0.89 -13.47 -0.76
CA TYR A 65 0.77 -13.95 0.61
C TYR A 65 0.53 -15.45 0.56
N VAL A 66 1.44 -16.26 1.13
CA VAL A 66 1.28 -17.74 1.14
C VAL A 66 0.23 -18.19 2.16
N THR A 67 -0.07 -17.34 3.13
CA THR A 67 -1.21 -17.51 4.02
C THR A 67 -2.48 -17.10 3.26
N ASN A 68 -3.61 -17.78 3.49
CA ASN A 68 -4.90 -17.48 2.86
C ASN A 68 -5.43 -16.10 3.30
N TRP A 69 -4.77 -15.05 2.84
CA TRP A 69 -4.91 -13.69 3.31
C TRP A 69 -6.01 -12.98 2.53
N GLY A 70 -6.75 -12.11 3.22
CA GLY A 70 -7.94 -11.50 2.66
C GLY A 70 -8.52 -10.41 3.56
N VAL A 71 -9.77 -10.04 3.29
CA VAL A 71 -10.41 -8.94 4.02
C VAL A 71 -10.69 -9.32 5.47
N ARG A 72 -10.31 -8.45 6.41
CA ARG A 72 -10.44 -8.65 7.86
C ARG A 72 -11.29 -7.56 8.51
N PRO A 73 -12.43 -7.91 9.14
CA PRO A 73 -13.26 -6.95 9.87
C PRO A 73 -12.55 -6.33 11.09
N GLN A 74 -11.55 -7.01 11.66
CA GLN A 74 -10.82 -6.56 12.85
C GLN A 74 -9.74 -5.50 12.52
N GLY A 75 -9.56 -5.17 11.25
CA GLY A 75 -8.52 -4.25 10.78
C GLY A 75 -7.20 -4.95 10.42
N TYR A 76 -6.20 -4.14 10.09
CA TYR A 76 -4.88 -4.58 9.62
C TYR A 76 -3.79 -3.79 10.33
N GLY A 77 -2.68 -4.45 10.63
CA GLY A 77 -1.42 -3.75 10.84
C GLY A 77 -0.86 -3.34 9.49
N VAL A 78 -0.34 -2.11 9.36
CA VAL A 78 0.17 -1.58 8.10
C VAL A 78 1.57 -1.06 8.27
N LYS A 79 2.48 -1.47 7.38
CA LYS A 79 3.80 -0.86 7.22
C LYS A 79 3.93 -0.34 5.79
N VAL A 80 4.40 0.89 5.69
CA VAL A 80 4.78 1.54 4.42
C VAL A 80 6.29 1.72 4.47
N TRP A 81 7.01 1.06 3.57
CA TRP A 81 8.47 1.04 3.61
C TRP A 81 9.07 1.46 2.27
N PHE A 82 9.83 2.55 2.27
CA PHE A 82 10.65 2.95 1.14
C PHE A 82 11.85 2.00 1.03
N HIS A 83 12.01 1.39 -0.14
CA HIS A 83 12.97 0.32 -0.40
C HIS A 83 13.66 0.52 -1.74
N GLY A 84 14.91 0.06 -1.88
CA GLY A 84 15.59 -0.05 -3.17
C GLY A 84 16.87 0.78 -3.24
N PRO A 85 17.63 0.67 -4.34
CA PRO A 85 18.88 1.38 -4.50
C PRO A 85 18.63 2.87 -4.70
N GLY A 86 19.34 3.74 -3.99
CA GLY A 86 19.23 5.20 -4.12
C GLY A 86 18.73 5.89 -2.86
N ALA A 87 19.06 7.17 -2.72
CA ALA A 87 18.57 7.99 -1.62
C ALA A 87 17.08 8.31 -1.82
N LEU A 88 16.31 8.24 -0.73
CA LEU A 88 14.93 8.72 -0.73
C LEU A 88 14.96 10.24 -0.84
N ASP A 89 14.69 10.75 -2.04
CA ASP A 89 14.67 12.16 -2.36
C ASP A 89 13.29 12.56 -2.90
N ALA A 90 12.30 12.54 -1.99
CA ALA A 90 10.91 12.84 -2.26
C ALA A 90 10.31 13.65 -1.11
N ASP A 91 9.22 14.37 -1.39
CA ASP A 91 8.41 15.06 -0.40
C ASP A 91 6.99 14.55 -0.59
N ILE A 92 6.57 13.66 0.31
CA ILE A 92 5.42 12.78 0.14
C ILE A 92 4.63 12.66 1.44
N ALA A 93 3.31 12.77 1.33
CA ALA A 93 2.37 12.54 2.42
C ALA A 93 1.35 11.48 2.03
N PHE A 94 0.96 10.64 3.00
CA PHE A 94 -0.08 9.63 2.86
C PHE A 94 -1.18 9.88 3.89
N ASP A 95 -2.43 9.61 3.51
CA ASP A 95 -3.56 9.67 4.44
C ASP A 95 -4.67 8.68 4.07
N ASN A 96 -5.58 8.40 5.01
CA ASN A 96 -6.82 7.62 4.84
C ASN A 96 -6.66 6.25 4.15
N LEU A 97 -5.62 5.49 4.49
CA LEU A 97 -5.49 4.12 4.01
C LEU A 97 -6.65 3.26 4.48
N ARG A 98 -7.32 2.58 3.54
CA ARG A 98 -8.58 1.86 3.77
C ARG A 98 -8.77 0.72 2.78
N VAL A 99 -9.50 -0.31 3.19
CA VAL A 99 -9.98 -1.38 2.30
C VAL A 99 -11.50 -1.26 2.18
N VAL A 100 -12.01 -1.11 0.96
CA VAL A 100 -13.44 -0.85 0.69
C VAL A 100 -13.96 -1.74 -0.43
N LEU A 101 -15.29 -1.86 -0.55
CA LEU A 101 -15.91 -2.52 -1.70
C LEU A 101 -15.61 -1.74 -2.99
N ALA A 102 -15.36 -2.47 -4.09
CA ALA A 102 -15.11 -1.86 -5.40
C ALA A 102 -16.37 -1.21 -6.00
N VAL A 103 -17.54 -1.78 -5.71
CA VAL A 103 -18.86 -1.27 -6.07
C VAL A 103 -19.71 -1.30 -4.80
N LEU A 104 -20.30 -0.15 -4.46
CA LEU A 104 -21.27 -0.09 -3.36
C LEU A 104 -22.57 -0.77 -3.83
N PRO A 105 -23.18 -1.64 -3.00
CA PRO A 105 -24.47 -2.25 -3.32
C PRO A 105 -25.59 -1.21 -3.42
#